data_AF-A0A2T7WYA6-F1
#
_entry.id   AF-A0A2T7WYA6-F1
#
_cell.length_a   1.000
_cell.length_b   1.000
_cell.length_c   1.000
_cell.angle_alpha   90.00
_cell.angle_beta   90.00
_cell.angle_gamma   90.00
#
_symmetry.space_group_name_H-M   'P 1'
#
loop_
_entity.id
_entity.type
_entity.pdbx_description
1 polymer ?
#
loop_
_entity_poly.entity_id
_entity_poly.type
_entity_poly.pdbx_seq_one_letter_code
_entity_poly.pdbx_strand_id
1 'polypeptide(L)'
;MPSTDTTSPTNQSEPSPPAPPEPTAADAADEVGTGDSPAATPAPSADVAGADLATDRPAMSAPARRRPRRSTLVLGAALVAVLMATGAGALWAAGALDDARGEIREQQQRLEQQQREIDRQREVIERKEEFGLALGAVEGAVAPLIGLPFASLVPWDRIDAVVDGAWSHRWSADALALDTDSLRDLADDLTAQRANAEVEAATNATGTAWEATLDQLGSGWVSTRFMDVSTECGDDAMACVWQVQPFVVRVGDRTRSDPTLTDWIRTGVAYHEFAHVLQFTNPGPTQAALDAFGGDVETMADCYALTELDGWSLHHEVPIDEVSLWEVSVGYGVTCDDAQRARIREWVSSVGVQRHPDAG
;
A
#
# COMPACT_ATOMS: atom_id res chain seq x y z
N MET A 1 77.72 -3.87 -22.29
CA MET A 1 78.61 -2.95 -21.54
C MET A 1 78.64 -1.63 -22.29
N PRO A 2 78.48 -0.47 -21.62
CA PRO A 2 77.93 -0.29 -20.27
C PRO A 2 76.39 -0.53 -20.28
N SER A 3 75.58 -0.52 -19.19
CA SER A 3 75.74 -0.19 -17.76
C SER A 3 75.39 1.24 -17.32
N THR A 4 74.90 1.36 -16.08
CA THR A 4 74.39 2.55 -15.36
C THR A 4 73.03 3.11 -15.80
N ASP A 5 72.09 3.44 -14.91
CA ASP A 5 71.89 2.98 -13.51
C ASP A 5 70.41 3.15 -13.10
N THR A 6 69.89 2.26 -12.24
CA THR A 6 68.52 2.32 -11.70
C THR A 6 68.54 2.63 -10.20
N THR A 7 68.04 3.80 -9.81
CA THR A 7 67.86 4.17 -8.39
C THR A 7 66.43 3.90 -7.93
N SER A 8 66.22 2.81 -7.20
CA SER A 8 64.93 2.52 -6.56
C SER A 8 64.64 3.49 -5.41
N PRO A 9 63.42 4.02 -5.26
CA PRO A 9 63.01 4.73 -4.05
C PRO A 9 62.88 3.75 -2.87
N THR A 10 63.15 4.24 -1.66
CA THR A 10 63.12 3.43 -0.44
C THR A 10 61.68 3.18 0.02
N ASN A 11 61.32 1.90 0.20
CA ASN A 11 60.05 1.50 0.81
C ASN A 11 60.03 1.92 2.28
N GLN A 12 59.21 2.92 2.63
CA GLN A 12 58.95 3.33 4.01
C GLN A 12 57.66 2.63 4.48
N SER A 13 57.77 1.78 5.49
CA SER A 13 56.61 1.10 6.08
C SER A 13 55.75 2.11 6.85
N GLU A 14 54.54 2.37 6.36
CA GLU A 14 53.55 3.14 7.09
C GLU A 14 53.05 2.37 8.34
N PRO A 15 52.74 3.06 9.44
CA PRO A 15 52.21 2.43 10.65
C PRO A 15 50.76 1.98 10.44
N SER A 16 50.43 0.77 10.87
CA SER A 16 49.06 0.23 10.78
C SER A 16 48.05 1.12 11.53
N PRO A 17 46.83 1.34 10.99
CA PRO A 17 45.80 2.12 11.65
C PRO A 17 45.32 1.45 12.95
N PRO A 18 44.85 2.23 13.95
CA PRO A 18 44.29 1.68 15.17
C PRO A 18 42.96 0.95 14.91
N ALA A 19 42.69 -0.09 15.69
CA ALA A 19 41.43 -0.84 15.61
C ALA A 19 40.21 0.05 15.98
N PRO A 20 39.04 -0.15 15.35
CA PRO A 20 37.83 0.58 15.69
C PRO A 20 37.33 0.22 17.11
N PRO A 21 36.64 1.14 17.81
CA PRO A 21 36.07 0.89 19.13
C PRO A 21 34.86 -0.06 19.08
N GLU A 22 34.69 -0.88 20.12
CA GLU A 22 33.51 -1.74 20.27
C GLU A 22 32.22 -0.90 20.47
N PRO A 23 31.08 -1.30 19.88
CA PRO A 23 29.82 -0.61 20.06
C PRO A 23 29.33 -0.73 21.50
N THR A 24 29.09 0.42 22.15
CA THR A 24 28.60 0.47 23.54
C THR A 24 27.09 0.27 23.57
N ALA A 25 26.61 -0.73 24.30
CA ALA A 25 25.18 -1.00 24.47
C ALA A 25 24.52 -0.04 25.49
N ALA A 26 23.51 0.71 25.04
CA ALA A 26 22.64 1.57 25.84
C ALA A 26 21.38 1.91 25.00
N ASP A 27 20.17 2.01 25.55
CA ASP A 27 19.67 1.51 26.83
C ASP A 27 18.15 1.22 26.69
N ALA A 28 17.51 0.64 27.69
CA ALA A 28 16.12 0.15 27.60
C ALA A 28 15.07 1.02 28.33
N ALA A 29 13.80 0.72 28.01
CA ALA A 29 12.55 1.14 28.68
C ALA A 29 12.06 2.59 28.47
N ASP A 30 10.76 2.72 28.15
CA ASP A 30 9.79 3.02 29.22
C ASP A 30 8.42 2.38 28.93
N GLU A 31 7.66 2.09 29.98
CA GLU A 31 6.29 1.52 29.95
C GLU A 31 5.30 2.43 30.74
N VAL A 32 4.02 2.01 30.82
CA VAL A 32 3.00 2.37 31.84
C VAL A 32 1.92 3.41 31.45
N GLY A 33 0.65 3.09 31.76
CA GLY A 33 -0.49 4.03 31.80
C GLY A 33 -1.75 3.62 31.03
N THR A 34 -2.34 2.42 31.18
CA THR A 34 -3.34 2.03 32.21
C THR A 34 -4.47 3.01 32.54
N GLY A 35 -5.73 2.58 32.33
CA GLY A 35 -6.96 3.12 32.93
C GLY A 35 -7.80 4.05 32.03
N ASP A 36 -9.12 4.18 32.21
CA ASP A 36 -10.09 3.35 32.98
C ASP A 36 -11.52 3.61 32.43
N SER A 37 -12.51 2.77 32.75
CA SER A 37 -13.89 2.90 32.23
C SER A 37 -14.98 2.42 33.19
N PRO A 38 -15.89 3.32 33.62
CA PRO A 38 -17.19 2.93 34.17
C PRO A 38 -18.40 3.65 33.54
N ALA A 39 -19.50 2.92 33.42
CA ALA A 39 -20.78 3.38 32.88
C ALA A 39 -21.64 4.19 33.87
N ALA A 40 -22.71 4.83 33.38
CA ALA A 40 -23.96 5.00 34.14
C ALA A 40 -25.18 5.31 33.25
N THR A 41 -26.23 4.49 33.37
CA THR A 41 -27.61 4.82 32.94
C THR A 41 -28.37 5.46 34.09
N PRO A 42 -29.31 6.38 33.83
CA PRO A 42 -30.50 6.42 34.67
C PRO A 42 -31.81 6.57 33.88
N ALA A 43 -32.89 6.00 34.44
CA ALA A 43 -34.27 6.28 34.06
C ALA A 43 -35.12 6.47 35.34
N PRO A 44 -36.10 7.37 35.30
CA PRO A 44 -37.37 7.16 35.99
C PRO A 44 -38.58 7.64 35.14
N SER A 45 -39.86 7.39 35.44
CA SER A 45 -40.63 6.38 36.18
C SER A 45 -42.06 6.95 36.32
N ALA A 46 -43.03 6.28 35.69
CA ALA A 46 -44.46 6.11 36.05
C ALA A 46 -45.34 7.20 36.74
N ASP A 47 -46.60 7.23 36.27
CA ASP A 47 -47.88 7.45 36.98
C ASP A 47 -48.27 8.79 37.65
N VAL A 48 -49.52 9.20 37.40
CA VAL A 48 -50.66 9.12 38.36
C VAL A 48 -51.99 9.22 37.59
N ALA A 49 -53.05 8.57 38.10
CA ALA A 49 -54.36 8.45 37.44
C ALA A 49 -55.45 9.41 37.98
N GLY A 50 -56.60 9.45 37.31
CA GLY A 50 -57.84 10.10 37.79
C GLY A 50 -59.09 9.57 37.08
N ALA A 51 -60.14 9.23 37.83
CA ALA A 51 -61.36 8.59 37.33
C ALA A 51 -62.62 9.02 38.12
N ASP A 52 -63.75 8.34 37.85
CA ASP A 52 -65.14 8.53 38.33
C ASP A 52 -65.97 9.62 37.61
N LEU A 53 -67.23 9.44 37.15
CA LEU A 53 -68.38 8.53 37.38
C LEU A 53 -69.50 9.07 38.31
N ALA A 54 -70.63 9.46 37.70
CA ALA A 54 -72.05 9.38 38.18
C ALA A 54 -72.93 10.26 37.26
N THR A 55 -73.85 9.76 36.42
CA THR A 55 -75.24 9.30 36.70
C THR A 55 -76.11 10.25 37.54
N ASP A 56 -77.21 10.79 36.97
CA ASP A 56 -78.55 10.25 37.30
C ASP A 56 -79.72 10.71 36.37
N ARG A 57 -80.90 10.08 36.55
CA ARG A 57 -82.22 10.38 35.95
C ARG A 57 -83.33 9.97 36.94
N PRO A 58 -84.57 10.52 36.93
CA PRO A 58 -85.50 10.42 35.80
C PRO A 58 -86.06 11.79 35.32
N ALA A 59 -87.31 12.28 35.38
CA ALA A 59 -88.65 11.84 35.83
C ALA A 59 -89.75 12.53 34.96
N MET A 60 -91.01 12.57 35.42
CA MET A 60 -92.15 13.15 34.68
C MET A 60 -93.14 13.90 35.58
N SER A 61 -93.84 14.91 35.02
CA SER A 61 -95.31 15.05 35.12
C SER A 61 -95.83 16.11 34.14
N ALA A 62 -97.09 15.98 33.72
CA ALA A 62 -97.78 16.89 32.81
C ALA A 62 -99.16 17.29 33.39
N PRO A 63 -99.85 18.25 32.75
CA PRO A 63 -101.26 17.97 32.45
C PRO A 63 -101.67 18.31 30.99
N ALA A 64 -102.84 17.80 30.63
CA ALA A 64 -103.47 17.96 29.31
C ALA A 64 -104.47 19.16 29.32
N ARG A 65 -105.24 19.54 28.28
CA ARG A 65 -105.59 18.94 26.96
C ARG A 65 -106.36 20.00 26.15
N ARG A 66 -106.24 20.04 24.80
CA ARG A 66 -107.36 20.13 23.83
C ARG A 66 -106.85 20.16 22.37
N ARG A 67 -107.77 19.91 21.43
CA ARG A 67 -107.60 19.75 19.96
C ARG A 67 -108.85 20.39 19.31
N PRO A 68 -108.85 20.80 18.02
CA PRO A 68 -108.95 19.80 16.94
C PRO A 68 -108.30 20.12 15.57
N ARG A 69 -107.88 19.04 14.89
CA ARG A 69 -107.95 18.76 13.43
C ARG A 69 -107.68 19.88 12.40
N ARG A 70 -106.64 19.68 11.57
CA ARG A 70 -106.78 19.27 10.15
C ARG A 70 -105.44 18.82 9.51
N SER A 71 -105.55 18.23 8.31
CA SER A 71 -104.51 17.98 7.28
C SER A 71 -103.16 17.36 7.70
N THR A 72 -103.09 16.05 7.50
CA THR A 72 -101.89 15.28 7.15
C THR A 72 -101.16 15.88 5.93
N LEU A 73 -99.90 16.33 6.07
CA LEU A 73 -98.92 16.49 4.96
C LEU A 73 -97.48 16.88 5.40
N VAL A 74 -96.96 16.34 6.51
CA VAL A 74 -95.63 16.74 7.05
C VAL A 74 -94.64 15.58 7.28
N LEU A 75 -95.12 14.37 7.58
CA LEU A 75 -94.26 13.29 8.09
C LEU A 75 -93.21 12.77 7.08
N GLY A 76 -93.46 12.89 5.78
CA GLY A 76 -92.49 12.50 4.74
C GLY A 76 -91.28 13.44 4.66
N ALA A 77 -91.51 14.76 4.75
CA ALA A 77 -90.45 15.76 4.61
C ALA A 77 -89.42 15.68 5.74
N ALA A 78 -89.88 15.45 6.99
CA ALA A 78 -88.99 15.30 8.13
C ALA A 78 -88.09 14.05 8.03
N LEU A 79 -88.64 12.93 7.54
CA LEU A 79 -87.86 11.69 7.38
C LEU A 79 -86.81 11.84 6.26
N VAL A 80 -87.18 12.47 5.14
CA VAL A 80 -86.25 12.77 4.04
C VAL A 80 -85.16 13.76 4.49
N ALA A 81 -85.50 14.79 5.25
CA ALA A 81 -84.50 15.73 5.77
C ALA A 81 -83.47 15.05 6.68
N VAL A 82 -83.90 14.13 7.55
CA VAL A 82 -82.98 13.36 8.41
C VAL A 82 -82.12 12.39 7.59
N LEU A 83 -82.70 11.68 6.60
CA LEU A 83 -81.96 10.78 5.72
C LEU A 83 -80.96 11.51 4.81
N MET A 84 -81.28 12.72 4.34
CA MET A 84 -80.36 13.56 3.58
C MET A 84 -79.25 14.12 4.47
N ALA A 85 -79.54 14.45 5.73
CA ALA A 85 -78.52 14.90 6.69
C ALA A 85 -77.55 13.78 7.07
N THR A 86 -78.02 12.55 7.34
CA THR A 86 -77.14 11.41 7.62
C THR A 86 -76.38 10.94 6.36
N GLY A 87 -77.02 10.98 5.18
CA GLY A 87 -76.36 10.70 3.90
C GLY A 87 -75.25 11.71 3.57
N ALA A 88 -75.48 13.01 3.76
CA ALA A 88 -74.47 14.04 3.60
C ALA A 88 -73.33 13.91 4.60
N GLY A 89 -73.64 13.61 5.88
CA GLY A 89 -72.62 13.33 6.90
C GLY A 89 -71.77 12.10 6.57
N ALA A 90 -72.37 11.03 6.06
CA ALA A 90 -71.66 9.83 5.63
C ALA A 90 -70.75 10.10 4.41
N LEU A 91 -71.20 10.90 3.43
CA LEU A 91 -70.40 11.32 2.28
C LEU A 91 -69.21 12.22 2.69
N TRP A 92 -69.43 13.16 3.61
CA TRP A 92 -68.36 14.02 4.11
C TRP A 92 -67.32 13.24 4.93
N ALA A 93 -67.79 12.32 5.80
CA ALA A 93 -66.91 11.43 6.55
C ALA A 93 -66.15 10.44 5.63
N ALA A 94 -66.76 9.98 4.54
CA ALA A 94 -66.08 9.15 3.55
C ALA A 94 -64.99 9.93 2.79
N GLY A 95 -65.27 11.17 2.38
CA GLY A 95 -64.27 12.07 1.77
C GLY A 95 -63.09 12.35 2.72
N ALA A 96 -63.36 12.73 3.96
CA ALA A 96 -62.33 12.96 4.97
C ALA A 96 -61.51 11.70 5.30
N LEU A 97 -62.12 10.50 5.23
CA LEU A 97 -61.41 9.23 5.38
C LEU A 97 -60.51 8.92 4.18
N ASP A 98 -60.89 9.26 2.95
CA ASP A 98 -60.06 9.04 1.77
C ASP A 98 -58.95 10.08 1.60
N ASP A 99 -59.16 11.35 2.00
CA ASP A 99 -58.07 12.34 2.15
C ASP A 99 -57.04 11.86 3.18
N ALA A 100 -57.48 11.47 4.38
CA ALA A 100 -56.59 10.95 5.42
C ALA A 100 -55.84 9.67 4.97
N ARG A 101 -56.47 8.80 4.17
CA ARG A 101 -55.80 7.65 3.55
C ARG A 101 -54.83 8.05 2.44
N GLY A 102 -55.09 9.15 1.73
CA GLY A 102 -54.16 9.75 0.77
C GLY A 102 -52.89 10.21 1.47
N GLU A 103 -53.05 11.06 2.50
CA GLU A 103 -51.93 11.61 3.26
C GLU A 103 -51.12 10.53 3.99
N ILE A 104 -51.76 9.50 4.57
CA ILE A 104 -51.04 8.36 5.17
C ILE A 104 -50.23 7.58 4.13
N ARG A 105 -50.76 7.33 2.93
CA ARG A 105 -49.99 6.67 1.85
C ARG A 105 -48.81 7.52 1.39
N GLU A 106 -48.99 8.83 1.29
CA GLU A 106 -47.91 9.73 0.90
C GLU A 106 -46.81 9.80 1.98
N GLN A 107 -47.20 9.85 3.27
CA GLN A 107 -46.25 9.75 4.38
C GLN A 107 -45.50 8.41 4.37
N GLN A 108 -46.18 7.28 4.10
CA GLN A 108 -45.52 5.98 3.94
C GLN A 108 -44.51 5.98 2.78
N GLN A 109 -44.89 6.52 1.61
CA GLN A 109 -43.97 6.61 0.46
C GLN A 109 -42.77 7.51 0.73
N ARG A 110 -42.95 8.64 1.43
CA ARG A 110 -41.86 9.52 1.87
C ARG A 110 -40.94 8.81 2.88
N LEU A 111 -41.49 8.09 3.85
CA LEU A 111 -40.71 7.30 4.83
C LEU A 111 -39.90 6.19 4.16
N GLU A 112 -40.48 5.45 3.21
CA GLU A 112 -39.72 4.46 2.44
C GLU A 112 -38.61 5.10 1.59
N GLN A 113 -38.85 6.28 1.00
CA GLN A 113 -37.81 7.01 0.25
C GLN A 113 -36.68 7.48 1.17
N GLN A 114 -37.01 8.00 2.35
CA GLN A 114 -36.02 8.37 3.37
C GLN A 114 -35.23 7.16 3.87
N GLN A 115 -35.89 6.02 4.11
CA GLN A 115 -35.22 4.78 4.53
C GLN A 115 -34.22 4.30 3.46
N ARG A 116 -34.65 4.21 2.20
CA ARG A 116 -33.78 3.83 1.07
C ARG A 116 -32.59 4.76 0.88
N GLU A 117 -32.74 6.05 1.20
CA GLU A 117 -31.63 7.02 1.13
C GLU A 117 -30.69 6.93 2.34
N ILE A 118 -31.22 6.69 3.55
CA ILE A 118 -30.42 6.41 4.75
C ILE A 118 -29.58 5.14 4.55
N ASP A 119 -30.16 4.08 3.98
CA ASP A 119 -29.47 2.81 3.77
C ASP A 119 -28.39 2.93 2.68
N ARG A 120 -28.62 3.69 1.61
CA ARG A 120 -27.56 4.07 0.64
C ARG A 120 -26.44 4.89 1.31
N GLN A 121 -26.79 5.83 2.17
CA GLN A 121 -25.78 6.67 2.85
C GLN A 121 -24.94 5.85 3.84
N ARG A 122 -25.52 4.86 4.51
CA ARG A 122 -24.79 3.87 5.33
C ARG A 122 -23.83 3.05 4.48
N GLU A 123 -24.30 2.47 3.38
CA GLU A 123 -23.47 1.68 2.46
C GLU A 123 -22.25 2.48 1.95
N VAL A 124 -22.45 3.76 1.59
CA VAL A 124 -21.36 4.68 1.17
C VAL A 124 -20.44 5.11 2.34
N ILE A 125 -20.87 4.99 3.60
CA ILE A 125 -20.00 5.19 4.77
C ILE A 125 -19.19 3.93 5.06
N GLU A 126 -19.84 2.76 5.08
CA GLU A 126 -19.21 1.44 5.29
C GLU A 126 -18.10 1.20 4.25
N ARG A 127 -18.33 1.53 2.97
CA ARG A 127 -17.28 1.44 1.93
C ARG A 127 -16.11 2.43 2.12
N LYS A 128 -16.28 3.55 2.82
CA LYS A 128 -15.18 4.46 3.16
C LYS A 128 -14.35 3.95 4.33
N GLU A 129 -14.99 3.29 5.29
CA GLU A 129 -14.30 2.61 6.39
C GLU A 129 -13.50 1.42 5.84
N GLU A 130 -14.08 0.62 4.94
CA GLU A 130 -13.34 -0.43 4.22
C GLU A 130 -12.16 0.11 3.38
N PHE A 131 -12.37 1.21 2.64
CA PHE A 131 -11.31 1.85 1.86
C PHE A 131 -10.16 2.34 2.75
N GLY A 132 -10.47 3.02 3.87
CA GLY A 132 -9.47 3.50 4.83
C GLY A 132 -8.68 2.36 5.48
N LEU A 133 -9.33 1.22 5.76
CA LEU A 133 -8.64 0.02 6.25
C LEU A 133 -7.72 -0.61 5.18
N ALA A 134 -8.12 -0.60 3.91
CA ALA A 134 -7.27 -1.10 2.81
C ALA A 134 -6.08 -0.16 2.56
N LEU A 135 -6.27 1.17 2.64
CA LEU A 135 -5.17 2.13 2.54
C LEU A 135 -4.16 1.97 3.69
N GLY A 136 -4.64 1.81 4.93
CA GLY A 136 -3.78 1.51 6.08
C GLY A 136 -3.04 0.17 5.97
N ALA A 137 -3.59 -0.81 5.22
CA ALA A 137 -2.88 -2.06 4.91
C ALA A 137 -1.75 -1.84 3.90
N VAL A 138 -1.95 -1.01 2.87
CA VAL A 138 -0.89 -0.59 1.93
C VAL A 138 0.19 0.21 2.66
N GLU A 139 -0.17 1.17 3.50
CA GLU A 139 0.78 1.92 4.35
C GLU A 139 1.60 0.97 5.25
N GLY A 140 0.94 -0.01 5.87
CA GLY A 140 1.60 -1.04 6.69
C GLY A 140 2.55 -1.96 5.90
N ALA A 141 2.21 -2.28 4.64
CA ALA A 141 3.08 -3.05 3.74
C ALA A 141 4.26 -2.23 3.19
N VAL A 142 4.08 -0.92 3.00
CA VAL A 142 5.10 0.03 2.54
C VAL A 142 6.06 0.47 3.64
N ALA A 143 5.59 0.61 4.89
CA ALA A 143 6.41 1.04 6.03
C ALA A 143 7.75 0.31 6.20
N PRO A 144 7.86 -1.04 6.11
CA PRO A 144 9.14 -1.76 6.19
C PRO A 144 10.01 -1.65 4.93
N LEU A 145 9.53 -0.99 3.85
CA LEU A 145 10.26 -0.81 2.60
C LEU A 145 10.98 0.54 2.54
N ILE A 146 10.55 1.52 3.34
CA ILE A 146 11.14 2.87 3.38
C ILE A 146 12.64 2.78 3.72
N GLY A 147 13.48 3.34 2.84
CA GLY A 147 14.94 3.31 2.98
C GLY A 147 15.62 2.08 2.36
N LEU A 148 14.89 1.11 1.82
CA LEU A 148 15.47 0.11 0.91
C LEU A 148 15.88 0.80 -0.40
N PRO A 149 16.99 0.39 -1.05
CA PRO A 149 17.54 1.09 -2.23
C PRO A 149 16.78 0.82 -3.55
N PHE A 150 15.57 0.27 -3.48
CA PHE A 150 14.79 -0.19 -4.64
C PHE A 150 13.48 0.61 -4.79
N ALA A 151 13.50 1.82 -5.36
CA ALA A 151 12.31 2.68 -5.42
C ALA A 151 11.09 2.00 -6.07
N SER A 152 11.29 1.19 -7.12
CA SER A 152 10.23 0.48 -7.83
C SER A 152 9.52 -0.62 -7.04
N LEU A 153 9.94 -0.93 -5.79
CA LEU A 153 9.16 -1.80 -4.91
C LEU A 153 7.80 -1.19 -4.59
N VAL A 154 7.71 0.14 -4.48
CA VAL A 154 6.47 0.85 -4.13
C VAL A 154 5.93 1.59 -5.34
N PRO A 155 4.82 1.14 -5.96
CA PRO A 155 4.26 1.75 -7.14
C PRO A 155 3.42 2.98 -6.77
N TRP A 156 4.07 4.06 -6.31
CA TRP A 156 3.40 5.29 -5.85
C TRP A 156 2.38 5.80 -6.89
N ASP A 157 2.73 5.87 -8.18
CA ASP A 157 1.81 6.25 -9.27
C ASP A 157 0.49 5.43 -9.29
N ARG A 158 0.52 4.14 -8.91
CA ARG A 158 -0.67 3.26 -8.83
C ARG A 158 -1.44 3.48 -7.52
N ILE A 159 -0.76 3.78 -6.42
CA ILE A 159 -1.39 4.12 -5.14
C ILE A 159 -2.13 5.46 -5.26
N ASP A 160 -1.44 6.49 -5.75
CA ASP A 160 -1.97 7.85 -5.89
C ASP A 160 -3.16 7.89 -6.86
N ALA A 161 -3.09 7.18 -7.98
CA ALA A 161 -4.20 7.05 -8.93
C ALA A 161 -5.45 6.39 -8.31
N VAL A 162 -5.30 5.46 -7.37
CA VAL A 162 -6.41 4.84 -6.64
C VAL A 162 -6.96 5.77 -5.55
N VAL A 163 -6.10 6.56 -4.88
CA VAL A 163 -6.52 7.56 -3.89
C VAL A 163 -7.30 8.72 -4.54
N ASP A 164 -6.81 9.28 -5.65
CA ASP A 164 -7.50 10.31 -6.45
C ASP A 164 -8.80 9.77 -7.08
N GLY A 165 -8.77 8.50 -7.51
CA GLY A 165 -9.94 7.75 -7.96
C GLY A 165 -11.01 7.69 -6.87
N ALA A 166 -10.67 7.16 -5.69
CA ALA A 166 -11.56 7.04 -4.54
C ALA A 166 -12.11 8.40 -4.07
N TRP A 167 -11.31 9.47 -4.09
CA TRP A 167 -11.82 10.81 -3.81
C TRP A 167 -12.89 11.23 -4.83
N SER A 168 -12.70 10.95 -6.11
CA SER A 168 -13.71 11.18 -7.15
C SER A 168 -14.94 10.29 -6.97
N HIS A 169 -14.75 9.03 -6.57
CA HIS A 169 -15.78 8.01 -6.39
C HIS A 169 -16.53 8.06 -5.05
N ARG A 170 -16.16 8.95 -4.12
CA ARG A 170 -16.63 9.07 -2.71
C ARG A 170 -18.15 9.18 -2.45
N TRP A 171 -19.00 9.05 -3.46
CA TRP A 171 -20.46 9.03 -3.37
C TRP A 171 -21.09 7.77 -4.01
N SER A 172 -20.28 6.81 -4.45
CA SER A 172 -20.67 5.56 -5.11
C SER A 172 -20.08 4.38 -4.36
N ALA A 173 -20.93 3.51 -3.81
CA ALA A 173 -20.50 2.33 -3.06
C ALA A 173 -19.79 1.31 -3.96
N ASP A 174 -20.33 1.05 -5.15
CA ASP A 174 -19.76 0.10 -6.13
C ASP A 174 -18.36 0.53 -6.60
N ALA A 175 -18.14 1.82 -6.80
CA ALA A 175 -16.85 2.33 -7.27
C ALA A 175 -15.80 2.32 -6.14
N LEU A 176 -16.17 2.78 -4.93
CA LEU A 176 -15.29 2.68 -3.76
C LEU A 176 -14.92 1.22 -3.44
N ALA A 177 -15.80 0.25 -3.70
CA ALA A 177 -15.46 -1.17 -3.53
C ALA A 177 -14.34 -1.60 -4.50
N LEU A 178 -14.40 -1.19 -5.78
CA LEU A 178 -13.34 -1.47 -6.77
C LEU A 178 -12.02 -0.76 -6.43
N ASP A 179 -12.07 0.49 -5.94
CA ASP A 179 -10.89 1.21 -5.45
C ASP A 179 -10.29 0.50 -4.22
N THR A 180 -11.14 0.00 -3.31
CA THR A 180 -10.73 -0.73 -2.10
C THR A 180 -10.08 -2.08 -2.44
N ASP A 181 -10.66 -2.85 -3.36
CA ASP A 181 -10.07 -4.11 -3.81
C ASP A 181 -8.75 -3.87 -4.54
N SER A 182 -8.63 -2.77 -5.29
CA SER A 182 -7.35 -2.36 -5.92
C SER A 182 -6.24 -2.06 -4.90
N LEU A 183 -6.58 -1.56 -3.70
CA LEU A 183 -5.64 -1.38 -2.58
C LEU A 183 -5.32 -2.70 -1.87
N ARG A 184 -6.29 -3.63 -1.76
CA ARG A 184 -6.06 -4.98 -1.20
C ARG A 184 -5.07 -5.75 -2.07
N ASP A 185 -5.30 -5.77 -3.40
CA ASP A 185 -4.39 -6.36 -4.38
C ASP A 185 -2.97 -5.76 -4.28
N LEU A 186 -2.85 -4.45 -4.06
CA LEU A 186 -1.56 -3.77 -3.85
C LEU A 186 -0.84 -4.23 -2.57
N ALA A 187 -1.54 -4.35 -1.44
CA ALA A 187 -0.95 -4.78 -0.17
C ALA A 187 -0.51 -6.26 -0.24
N ASP A 188 -1.30 -7.10 -0.91
CA ASP A 188 -0.97 -8.51 -1.16
C ASP A 188 0.17 -8.65 -2.17
N ASP A 189 0.21 -7.87 -3.27
CA ASP A 189 1.31 -7.81 -4.25
C ASP A 189 2.66 -7.51 -3.55
N LEU A 190 2.70 -6.52 -2.65
CA LEU A 190 3.90 -6.13 -1.90
C LEU A 190 4.34 -7.24 -0.93
N THR A 191 3.39 -7.82 -0.20
CA THR A 191 3.65 -8.88 0.79
C THR A 191 4.12 -10.17 0.13
N ALA A 192 3.53 -10.54 -1.01
CA ALA A 192 3.88 -11.72 -1.79
C ALA A 192 5.26 -11.59 -2.44
N GLN A 193 5.61 -10.42 -2.99
CA GLN A 193 6.97 -10.18 -3.53
C GLN A 193 8.05 -10.42 -2.47
N ARG A 194 7.85 -9.89 -1.25
CA ARG A 194 8.75 -10.13 -0.12
C ARG A 194 8.89 -11.62 0.20
N ALA A 195 7.77 -12.32 0.39
CA ALA A 195 7.77 -13.72 0.77
C ALA A 195 8.42 -14.61 -0.31
N ASN A 196 8.24 -14.28 -1.60
CA ASN A 196 8.90 -14.97 -2.69
C ASN A 196 10.42 -14.73 -2.69
N ALA A 197 10.89 -13.50 -2.47
CA ALA A 197 12.31 -13.18 -2.38
C ALA A 197 12.98 -13.88 -1.18
N GLU A 198 12.35 -13.87 0.00
CA GLU A 198 12.83 -14.59 1.18
C GLU A 198 12.89 -16.12 0.94
N VAL A 199 11.95 -16.69 0.18
CA VAL A 199 11.96 -18.11 -0.21
C VAL A 199 13.04 -18.43 -1.25
N GLU A 200 13.25 -17.59 -2.26
CA GLU A 200 14.30 -17.81 -3.26
C GLU A 200 15.70 -17.64 -2.64
N ALA A 201 15.93 -16.61 -1.80
CA ALA A 201 17.17 -16.44 -1.05
C ALA A 201 17.46 -17.65 -0.13
N ALA A 202 16.44 -18.26 0.47
CA ALA A 202 16.60 -19.51 1.23
C ALA A 202 17.04 -20.72 0.38
N THR A 203 17.07 -20.61 -0.96
CA THR A 203 17.64 -21.64 -1.85
C THR A 203 19.11 -21.42 -2.22
N ASN A 204 19.74 -20.30 -1.79
CA ASN A 204 21.15 -19.96 -1.99
C ASN A 204 22.09 -20.81 -1.11
N ALA A 205 22.01 -22.13 -1.29
CA ALA A 205 22.59 -23.13 -0.39
C ALA A 205 24.05 -23.48 -0.70
N THR A 206 24.68 -22.92 -1.75
CA THR A 206 26.08 -23.28 -2.08
C THR A 206 27.13 -22.41 -1.39
N GLY A 207 26.74 -21.33 -0.71
CA GLY A 207 27.63 -20.48 0.09
C GLY A 207 28.77 -19.83 -0.71
N THR A 208 28.57 -19.65 -2.02
CA THR A 208 29.56 -19.05 -2.92
C THR A 208 29.68 -17.55 -2.70
N ALA A 209 30.81 -16.96 -3.12
CA ALA A 209 30.99 -15.50 -3.08
C ALA A 209 29.93 -14.72 -3.87
N TRP A 210 29.32 -15.33 -4.90
CA TRP A 210 28.13 -14.81 -5.57
C TRP A 210 26.96 -14.65 -4.60
N GLU A 211 26.49 -15.77 -4.04
CA GLU A 211 25.36 -15.83 -3.10
C GLU A 211 25.61 -14.90 -1.91
N ALA A 212 26.77 -15.03 -1.25
CA ALA A 212 27.11 -14.24 -0.06
C ALA A 212 27.16 -12.72 -0.33
N THR A 213 27.62 -12.29 -1.51
CA THR A 213 27.64 -10.86 -1.88
C THR A 213 26.23 -10.36 -2.23
N LEU A 214 25.47 -11.12 -3.02
CA LEU A 214 24.15 -10.73 -3.48
C LEU A 214 23.09 -10.78 -2.36
N ASP A 215 23.18 -11.73 -1.43
CA ASP A 215 22.33 -11.78 -0.22
C ASP A 215 22.60 -10.57 0.68
N GLN A 216 23.88 -10.17 0.83
CA GLN A 216 24.28 -8.99 1.60
C GLN A 216 23.76 -7.69 0.99
N LEU A 217 23.98 -7.48 -0.32
CA LEU A 217 23.55 -6.27 -1.03
C LEU A 217 22.02 -6.22 -1.16
N GLY A 218 21.41 -7.36 -1.49
CA GLY A 218 19.96 -7.52 -1.66
C GLY A 218 19.15 -7.36 -0.40
N SER A 219 19.75 -7.55 0.79
CA SER A 219 19.05 -7.48 2.09
C SER A 219 17.78 -8.37 2.14
N GLY A 220 17.82 -9.54 1.48
CA GLY A 220 16.69 -10.47 1.35
C GLY A 220 15.67 -10.17 0.24
N TRP A 221 15.87 -9.11 -0.55
CA TRP A 221 14.98 -8.72 -1.66
C TRP A 221 15.48 -9.12 -3.05
N VAL A 222 16.76 -9.42 -3.20
CA VAL A 222 17.36 -9.88 -4.46
C VAL A 222 17.70 -11.36 -4.32
N SER A 223 17.29 -12.17 -5.29
CA SER A 223 17.63 -13.59 -5.35
C SER A 223 18.74 -13.87 -6.37
N THR A 224 19.47 -14.97 -6.14
CA THR A 224 20.53 -15.44 -7.03
C THR A 224 20.05 -16.71 -7.72
N ARG A 225 19.95 -16.71 -9.05
CA ARG A 225 19.48 -17.89 -9.81
C ARG A 225 20.56 -18.41 -10.77
N PHE A 226 21.14 -19.54 -10.40
CA PHE A 226 22.11 -20.24 -11.25
C PHE A 226 21.42 -20.99 -12.41
N MET A 227 21.96 -20.84 -13.62
CA MET A 227 21.36 -21.34 -14.87
C MET A 227 22.39 -21.45 -16.01
N ASP A 228 21.94 -21.90 -17.19
CA ASP A 228 22.71 -21.73 -18.43
C ASP A 228 22.57 -20.29 -18.96
N VAL A 229 23.41 -19.42 -18.42
CA VAL A 229 23.45 -17.98 -18.68
C VAL A 229 23.66 -17.64 -20.16
N SER A 230 24.25 -18.53 -20.96
CA SER A 230 24.48 -18.30 -22.40
C SER A 230 23.18 -18.02 -23.16
N THR A 231 22.11 -18.73 -22.79
CA THR A 231 20.81 -18.68 -23.46
C THR A 231 19.91 -17.54 -22.94
N GLU A 232 20.10 -17.08 -21.70
CA GLU A 232 19.29 -16.00 -21.08
C GLU A 232 19.98 -14.62 -21.07
N CYS A 233 21.31 -14.55 -21.18
CA CYS A 233 22.11 -13.31 -21.08
C CYS A 233 23.11 -13.11 -22.24
N GLY A 234 23.41 -14.16 -23.03
CA GLY A 234 24.39 -14.12 -24.12
C GLY A 234 25.66 -14.94 -23.84
N ASP A 235 26.31 -15.43 -24.89
CA ASP A 235 27.35 -16.47 -24.82
C ASP A 235 28.55 -16.13 -23.88
N ASP A 236 29.02 -14.89 -23.93
CA ASP A 236 30.18 -14.43 -23.16
C ASP A 236 29.85 -14.04 -21.70
N ALA A 237 28.57 -13.90 -21.36
CA ALA A 237 28.13 -13.42 -20.05
C ALA A 237 28.49 -14.39 -18.90
N MET A 238 28.81 -13.81 -17.74
CA MET A 238 28.94 -14.55 -16.47
C MET A 238 27.65 -14.50 -15.66
N ALA A 239 26.92 -13.39 -15.73
CA ALA A 239 25.62 -13.16 -15.13
C ALA A 239 24.81 -12.16 -15.99
N CYS A 240 23.55 -11.89 -15.62
CA CYS A 240 22.83 -10.66 -16.00
C CYS A 240 21.61 -10.40 -15.10
N VAL A 241 21.11 -9.15 -15.11
CA VAL A 241 19.79 -8.76 -14.59
C VAL A 241 18.85 -8.39 -15.75
N TRP A 242 17.56 -8.70 -15.62
CA TRP A 242 16.53 -8.31 -16.59
C TRP A 242 15.63 -7.21 -16.03
N GLN A 243 15.40 -6.13 -16.79
CA GLN A 243 14.50 -5.03 -16.40
C GLN A 243 13.08 -5.48 -15.98
N VAL A 244 12.56 -6.57 -16.57
CA VAL A 244 11.23 -7.13 -16.25
C VAL A 244 11.21 -8.02 -14.99
N GLN A 245 12.38 -8.39 -14.46
CA GLN A 245 12.55 -9.16 -13.23
C GLN A 245 13.82 -8.67 -12.50
N PRO A 246 13.85 -7.38 -12.07
CA PRO A 246 15.10 -6.75 -11.66
C PRO A 246 15.64 -7.30 -10.33
N PHE A 247 14.80 -7.96 -9.54
CA PHE A 247 15.15 -8.58 -8.27
C PHE A 247 15.79 -9.98 -8.41
N VAL A 248 16.05 -10.47 -9.63
CA VAL A 248 16.60 -11.82 -9.86
C VAL A 248 17.89 -11.71 -10.68
N VAL A 249 19.04 -11.83 -10.00
CA VAL A 249 20.36 -11.90 -10.64
C VAL A 249 20.57 -13.31 -11.18
N ARG A 250 20.76 -13.42 -12.49
CA ARG A 250 20.98 -14.70 -13.18
C ARG A 250 22.46 -14.96 -13.25
N VAL A 251 22.93 -16.11 -12.79
CA VAL A 251 24.36 -16.44 -12.76
C VAL A 251 24.63 -17.70 -13.56
N GLY A 252 25.72 -17.75 -14.33
CA GLY A 252 26.13 -18.96 -15.03
C GLY A 252 26.52 -20.05 -14.04
N ASP A 253 25.85 -21.20 -14.06
CA ASP A 253 26.17 -22.33 -13.18
C ASP A 253 27.60 -22.84 -13.39
N ARG A 254 28.16 -22.64 -14.60
CA ARG A 254 29.60 -22.83 -14.89
C ARG A 254 30.52 -22.03 -13.95
N THR A 255 30.16 -20.79 -13.63
CA THR A 255 31.00 -19.85 -12.84
C THR A 255 31.06 -20.23 -11.35
N ARG A 256 30.08 -21.01 -10.88
CA ARG A 256 29.87 -21.40 -9.49
C ARG A 256 31.04 -22.18 -8.90
N SER A 257 31.66 -23.04 -9.72
CA SER A 257 32.77 -23.91 -9.33
C SER A 257 34.00 -23.80 -10.24
N ASP A 258 34.02 -22.83 -11.16
CA ASP A 258 35.16 -22.56 -12.03
C ASP A 258 36.40 -22.15 -11.20
N PRO A 259 37.51 -22.90 -11.25
CA PRO A 259 38.72 -22.60 -10.48
C PRO A 259 39.53 -21.42 -11.05
N THR A 260 39.21 -20.91 -12.24
CA THR A 260 39.85 -19.71 -12.81
C THR A 260 39.24 -18.42 -12.29
N LEU A 261 37.99 -18.46 -11.83
CA LEU A 261 37.32 -17.34 -11.19
C LEU A 261 37.63 -17.37 -9.69
N THR A 262 38.31 -16.34 -9.19
CA THR A 262 38.54 -16.13 -7.75
C THR A 262 37.27 -15.59 -7.09
N ASP A 263 37.20 -15.65 -5.77
CA ASP A 263 36.07 -15.07 -5.04
C ASP A 263 36.06 -13.53 -5.13
N TRP A 264 37.22 -12.89 -5.30
CA TRP A 264 37.30 -11.46 -5.66
C TRP A 264 36.64 -11.18 -7.02
N ILE A 265 36.88 -12.03 -8.03
CA ILE A 265 36.22 -11.93 -9.34
C ILE A 265 34.69 -12.10 -9.19
N ARG A 266 34.22 -13.11 -8.46
CA ARG A 266 32.78 -13.34 -8.22
C ARG A 266 32.13 -12.17 -7.50
N THR A 267 32.74 -11.65 -6.44
CA THR A 267 32.26 -10.46 -5.71
C THR A 267 32.27 -9.23 -6.61
N GLY A 268 33.31 -9.01 -7.42
CA GLY A 268 33.38 -7.90 -8.38
C GLY A 268 32.20 -7.90 -9.36
N VAL A 269 31.91 -9.04 -9.99
CA VAL A 269 30.75 -9.15 -10.88
C VAL A 269 29.43 -9.04 -10.10
N ALA A 270 29.33 -9.60 -8.89
CA ALA A 270 28.13 -9.47 -8.05
C ALA A 270 27.76 -8.01 -7.72
N TYR A 271 28.74 -7.14 -7.46
CA TYR A 271 28.48 -5.70 -7.31
C TYR A 271 28.04 -5.06 -8.64
N HIS A 272 28.66 -5.40 -9.77
CA HIS A 272 28.26 -4.91 -11.10
C HIS A 272 26.80 -5.31 -11.43
N GLU A 273 26.42 -6.57 -11.23
CA GLU A 273 25.04 -7.04 -11.41
C GLU A 273 24.06 -6.35 -10.46
N PHE A 274 24.44 -6.16 -9.20
CA PHE A 274 23.63 -5.41 -8.25
C PHE A 274 23.45 -3.93 -8.66
N ALA A 275 24.42 -3.34 -9.36
CA ALA A 275 24.24 -2.02 -9.96
C ALA A 275 23.07 -2.03 -10.96
N HIS A 276 22.93 -3.06 -11.80
CA HIS A 276 21.78 -3.18 -12.71
C HIS A 276 20.45 -3.35 -11.95
N VAL A 277 20.43 -4.06 -10.82
CA VAL A 277 19.25 -4.09 -9.93
C VAL A 277 18.87 -2.66 -9.50
N LEU A 278 19.83 -1.88 -9.02
CA LEU A 278 19.62 -0.49 -8.62
C LEU A 278 19.21 0.40 -9.81
N GLN A 279 19.81 0.21 -10.99
CA GLN A 279 19.49 0.97 -12.20
C GLN A 279 18.05 0.76 -12.65
N PHE A 280 17.60 -0.50 -12.75
CA PHE A 280 16.24 -0.84 -13.17
C PHE A 280 15.18 -0.49 -12.12
N THR A 281 15.51 -0.61 -10.83
CA THR A 281 14.59 -0.25 -9.73
C THR A 281 14.54 1.26 -9.44
N ASN A 282 15.47 2.05 -9.99
CA ASN A 282 15.53 3.50 -9.80
C ASN A 282 15.82 4.24 -11.14
N PRO A 283 14.94 4.14 -12.14
CA PRO A 283 15.23 4.66 -13.49
C PRO A 283 15.43 6.18 -13.53
N GLY A 284 14.70 6.95 -12.71
CA GLY A 284 14.84 8.41 -12.61
C GLY A 284 16.21 8.86 -12.09
N PRO A 285 16.59 8.48 -10.85
CA PRO A 285 17.92 8.76 -10.31
C PRO A 285 19.07 8.28 -11.21
N THR A 286 18.92 7.10 -11.82
CA THR A 286 19.89 6.53 -12.75
C THR A 286 20.04 7.36 -14.01
N GLN A 287 18.94 7.76 -14.65
CA GLN A 287 18.97 8.60 -15.85
C GLN A 287 19.61 9.98 -15.59
N ALA A 288 19.50 10.51 -14.38
CA ALA A 288 20.20 11.72 -13.96
C ALA A 288 21.71 11.49 -13.71
N ALA A 289 22.13 10.29 -13.34
CA ALA A 289 23.53 9.95 -13.10
C ALA A 289 24.30 9.61 -14.39
N LEU A 290 23.64 8.97 -15.36
CA LEU A 290 24.22 8.36 -16.57
C LEU A 290 25.12 9.27 -17.42
N ASP A 291 24.87 10.58 -17.47
CA ASP A 291 25.69 11.54 -18.25
C ASP A 291 27.18 11.52 -17.84
N ALA A 292 27.50 11.23 -16.57
CA ALA A 292 28.88 11.12 -16.07
C ALA A 292 29.59 9.84 -16.53
N PHE A 293 28.83 8.88 -17.07
CA PHE A 293 29.29 7.58 -17.59
C PHE A 293 29.09 7.53 -19.11
N GLY A 294 28.97 8.70 -19.77
CA GLY A 294 28.79 8.81 -21.22
C GLY A 294 27.42 8.36 -21.74
N GLY A 295 26.45 8.15 -20.85
CA GLY A 295 25.15 7.56 -21.17
C GLY A 295 25.14 6.02 -21.12
N ASP A 296 26.22 5.38 -20.70
CA ASP A 296 26.35 3.92 -20.65
C ASP A 296 26.07 3.33 -19.26
N VAL A 297 25.16 2.34 -19.23
CA VAL A 297 24.77 1.59 -18.03
C VAL A 297 25.83 0.59 -17.58
N GLU A 298 26.61 0.05 -18.52
CA GLU A 298 27.66 -0.93 -18.26
C GLU A 298 28.86 -0.26 -17.58
N THR A 299 29.35 0.84 -18.16
CA THR A 299 30.36 1.73 -17.55
C THR A 299 29.91 2.20 -16.15
N MET A 300 28.63 2.50 -15.97
CA MET A 300 28.10 2.91 -14.66
C MET A 300 28.08 1.74 -13.64
N ALA A 301 27.80 0.51 -14.08
CA ALA A 301 27.85 -0.69 -13.25
C ALA A 301 29.28 -1.06 -12.84
N ASP A 302 30.23 -0.97 -13.78
CA ASP A 302 31.67 -1.10 -13.50
C ASP A 302 32.16 -0.07 -12.47
N CYS A 303 31.74 1.19 -12.63
CA CYS A 303 32.09 2.24 -11.67
C CYS A 303 31.43 2.06 -10.30
N TYR A 304 30.24 1.46 -10.21
CA TYR A 304 29.65 1.10 -8.93
C TYR A 304 30.51 0.04 -8.21
N ALA A 305 30.82 -1.07 -8.88
CA ALA A 305 31.66 -2.13 -8.31
C ALA A 305 33.04 -1.61 -7.87
N LEU A 306 33.67 -0.73 -8.65
CA LEU A 306 34.95 -0.11 -8.28
C LEU A 306 34.87 0.90 -7.13
N THR A 307 33.72 1.55 -6.95
CA THR A 307 33.52 2.53 -5.87
C THR A 307 33.30 1.86 -4.52
N GLU A 308 32.51 0.78 -4.48
CA GLU A 308 32.19 0.06 -3.24
C GLU A 308 33.31 -0.88 -2.78
N LEU A 309 34.05 -1.49 -3.71
CA LEU A 309 35.19 -2.38 -3.40
C LEU A 309 36.53 -1.64 -3.22
N ASP A 310 36.53 -0.31 -3.30
CA ASP A 310 37.72 0.57 -3.33
C ASP A 310 38.80 0.14 -4.36
N GLY A 311 38.35 -0.52 -5.44
CA GLY A 311 39.20 -1.06 -6.49
C GLY A 311 39.62 0.03 -7.48
N TRP A 312 40.89 0.03 -7.91
CA TRP A 312 41.39 0.96 -8.94
C TRP A 312 40.90 0.59 -10.35
N SER A 313 40.91 -0.71 -10.68
CA SER A 313 40.50 -1.29 -11.96
C SER A 313 39.85 -2.65 -11.72
N LEU A 314 38.92 -3.04 -12.58
CA LEU A 314 38.31 -4.38 -12.55
C LEU A 314 39.24 -5.48 -13.13
N HIS A 315 40.38 -5.07 -13.67
CA HIS A 315 41.48 -5.92 -14.10
C HIS A 315 42.28 -6.48 -12.91
N HIS A 316 42.58 -7.77 -12.97
CA HIS A 316 43.21 -8.54 -11.90
C HIS A 316 44.16 -9.61 -12.46
N GLU A 317 45.37 -9.70 -11.90
CA GLU A 317 46.34 -10.75 -12.23
C GLU A 317 46.18 -11.94 -11.27
N VAL A 318 45.71 -13.08 -11.76
CA VAL A 318 45.57 -14.34 -10.99
C VAL A 318 46.83 -15.19 -11.19
N PRO A 319 47.69 -15.40 -10.17
CA PRO A 319 48.88 -16.24 -10.32
C PRO A 319 48.52 -17.71 -10.56
N ILE A 320 49.16 -18.35 -11.55
CA ILE A 320 49.04 -19.78 -11.85
C ILE A 320 50.13 -20.55 -11.10
N ASP A 321 51.37 -20.05 -11.21
CA ASP A 321 52.58 -20.59 -10.58
C ASP A 321 53.60 -19.46 -10.32
N GLU A 322 54.84 -19.81 -9.99
CA GLU A 322 55.91 -18.84 -9.68
C GLU A 322 56.33 -17.95 -10.87
N VAL A 323 55.88 -18.23 -12.10
CA VAL A 323 56.35 -17.57 -13.34
C VAL A 323 55.24 -17.19 -14.32
N SER A 324 53.97 -17.49 -14.03
CA SER A 324 52.84 -17.24 -14.93
C SER A 324 51.55 -16.83 -14.21
N LEU A 325 50.75 -16.01 -14.90
CA LEU A 325 49.52 -15.39 -14.40
C LEU A 325 48.45 -15.35 -15.50
N TRP A 326 47.18 -15.30 -15.11
CA TRP A 326 46.07 -14.89 -15.97
C TRP A 326 45.74 -13.43 -15.71
N GLU A 327 45.64 -12.63 -16.77
CA GLU A 327 44.95 -11.36 -16.72
C GLU A 327 43.43 -11.61 -16.87
N VAL A 328 42.64 -11.20 -15.88
CA VAL A 328 41.17 -11.26 -15.91
C VAL A 328 40.60 -9.88 -15.62
N SER A 329 39.82 -9.33 -16.54
CA SER A 329 38.98 -8.16 -16.29
C SER A 329 37.58 -8.61 -15.91
N VAL A 330 37.09 -8.14 -14.77
CA VAL A 330 35.65 -8.08 -14.46
C VAL A 330 35.02 -6.94 -15.26
N GLY A 331 33.74 -7.07 -15.63
CA GLY A 331 33.03 -6.06 -16.40
C GLY A 331 33.66 -5.79 -17.77
N TYR A 332 33.58 -4.54 -18.24
CA TYR A 332 34.18 -4.08 -19.50
C TYR A 332 35.61 -3.53 -19.32
N GLY A 333 36.21 -3.70 -18.13
CA GLY A 333 37.60 -3.35 -17.83
C GLY A 333 37.85 -1.85 -17.69
N VAL A 334 36.82 -1.07 -17.36
CA VAL A 334 36.91 0.38 -17.17
C VAL A 334 37.75 0.75 -15.94
N THR A 335 38.43 1.90 -15.98
CA THR A 335 39.00 2.57 -14.81
C THR A 335 38.21 3.84 -14.52
N CYS A 336 37.57 3.92 -13.34
CA CYS A 336 36.69 5.04 -12.98
C CYS A 336 37.42 6.10 -12.13
N ASP A 337 37.29 7.36 -12.51
CA ASP A 337 37.98 8.49 -11.87
C ASP A 337 37.27 8.99 -10.58
N ASP A 338 37.90 9.92 -9.86
CA ASP A 338 37.38 10.47 -8.60
C ASP A 338 36.02 11.17 -8.75
N ALA A 339 35.74 11.77 -9.91
CA ALA A 339 34.46 12.44 -10.17
C ALA A 339 33.36 11.42 -10.48
N GLN A 340 33.68 10.35 -11.21
CA GLN A 340 32.79 9.22 -11.43
C GLN A 340 32.48 8.48 -10.12
N ARG A 341 33.48 8.21 -9.28
CA ARG A 341 33.31 7.65 -7.92
C ARG A 341 32.47 8.56 -7.02
N ALA A 342 32.66 9.87 -7.09
CA ALA A 342 31.81 10.82 -6.37
C ALA A 342 30.35 10.77 -6.89
N ARG A 343 30.14 10.66 -8.21
CA ARG A 343 28.81 10.55 -8.82
C ARG A 343 28.11 9.24 -8.49
N ILE A 344 28.83 8.12 -8.36
CA ILE A 344 28.28 6.87 -7.83
C ILE A 344 27.77 7.07 -6.41
N ARG A 345 28.57 7.65 -5.50
CA ARG A 345 28.16 7.88 -4.10
C ARG A 345 26.93 8.80 -4.00
N GLU A 346 26.86 9.83 -4.85
CA GLU A 346 25.69 10.69 -4.98
C GLU A 346 24.46 9.90 -5.47
N TRP A 347 24.60 9.10 -6.53
CA TRP A 347 23.54 8.25 -7.05
C TRP A 347 23.03 7.25 -6.01
N VAL A 348 23.93 6.53 -5.32
CA VAL A 348 23.60 5.60 -4.22
C VAL A 348 22.87 6.31 -3.07
N SER A 349 23.18 7.58 -2.80
CA SER A 349 22.42 8.39 -1.81
C SER A 349 21.05 8.89 -2.30
N SER A 350 20.73 8.71 -3.58
CA SER A 350 19.50 9.20 -4.23
C SER A 350 18.52 8.09 -4.66
N VAL A 351 18.96 6.83 -4.67
CA VAL A 351 18.10 5.66 -4.91
C VAL A 351 17.28 5.29 -3.68
N GLY A 352 16.18 4.57 -3.91
CA GLY A 352 15.43 3.90 -2.86
C GLY A 352 14.02 4.41 -2.60
N VAL A 353 13.28 3.64 -1.79
CA VAL A 353 11.90 3.94 -1.40
C VAL A 353 11.91 5.10 -0.41
N GLN A 354 11.63 6.29 -0.90
CA GLN A 354 11.36 7.46 -0.08
C GLN A 354 9.92 7.42 0.43
N ARG A 355 9.62 8.14 1.52
CA ARG A 355 8.22 8.38 1.92
C ARG A 355 7.53 9.24 0.87
N HIS A 356 6.23 9.03 0.68
CA HIS A 356 5.43 9.89 -0.19
C HIS A 356 5.53 11.37 0.26
N PRO A 357 5.75 12.34 -0.66
CA PRO A 357 5.96 13.75 -0.30
C PRO A 357 4.85 14.38 0.55
N ASP A 358 3.60 13.95 0.35
CA ASP A 358 2.42 14.52 1.00
C ASP A 358 1.97 13.79 2.29
N ALA A 359 2.76 12.83 2.79
CA ALA A 359 2.47 12.08 4.02
C ALA A 359 2.93 12.83 5.30
N GLY A 360 2.45 14.07 5.49
CA GLY A 360 2.90 15.01 6.55
C GLY A 360 1.80 15.75 7.31
#